data_AF-A0A7Y5N6T0-F1
#
_entry.id   AF-A0A7Y5N6T0-F1
#
_cell.length_a   1.000
_cell.length_b   1.000
_cell.length_c   1.000
_cell.angle_alpha   90.00
_cell.angle_beta   90.00
_cell.angle_gamma   90.00
#
_symmetry.space_group_name_H-M   'P 1'
#
loop_
_entity.id
_entity.type
_entity.pdbx_description
1 polymer ?
#
loop_
_entity_poly.entity_id
_entity_poly.type
_entity_poly.pdbx_seq_one_letter_code
_entity_poly.pdbx_strand_id
1 'polypeptide(L)'
;DVSGRARVATQPDDHSVAAWGDPAIIARCGLDPLSPTTDDCVTVDGIDWVVRPLSDGSAATTYGRDPAIEVLAPGTYGAVPLLLPAFTSVAKSLPETGRHCS
;
A
#
# COMPACT_ATOMS: atom_id res chain seq x y z
N ASP A 1 -13.59 -3.01 4.16
CA ASP A 1 -13.26 -3.90 3.02
C ASP A 1 -12.30 -3.16 2.10
N VAL A 2 -11.65 -3.85 1.16
CA VAL A 2 -10.85 -3.20 0.11
C VAL A 2 -11.58 -3.43 -1.20
N SER A 3 -12.20 -2.40 -1.76
CA SER A 3 -12.95 -2.49 -3.02
C SER A 3 -13.99 -3.63 -3.03
N GLY A 4 -14.76 -3.78 -1.95
CA GLY A 4 -15.75 -4.84 -1.79
C GLY A 4 -15.18 -6.22 -1.42
N ARG A 5 -13.86 -6.35 -1.18
CA ARG A 5 -13.23 -7.60 -0.77
C ARG A 5 -13.18 -7.73 0.76
N ALA A 6 -13.70 -8.84 1.26
CA ALA A 6 -13.71 -9.17 2.68
C ALA A 6 -12.30 -9.49 3.19
N ARG A 7 -12.03 -9.21 4.47
CA ARG A 7 -10.76 -9.56 5.12
C ARG A 7 -10.64 -11.08 5.22
N VAL A 8 -9.47 -11.61 4.94
CA VAL A 8 -9.13 -13.03 5.10
C VAL A 8 -8.03 -13.18 6.16
N ALA A 9 -7.94 -14.36 6.77
CA ALA A 9 -6.94 -14.63 7.78
C ALA A 9 -5.53 -14.67 7.16
N THR A 10 -4.54 -14.18 7.89
CA THR A 10 -3.11 -14.34 7.56
C THR A 10 -2.50 -15.40 8.47
N GLN A 11 -1.41 -16.03 8.02
CA GLN A 11 -0.62 -16.93 8.86
C GLN A 11 0.87 -16.57 8.73
N PRO A 12 1.53 -16.16 9.84
CA PRO A 12 0.96 -15.94 11.17
C PRO A 12 -0.09 -14.82 11.20
N ASP A 13 -0.96 -14.85 12.22
CA ASP A 13 -1.81 -13.71 12.52
C ASP A 13 -0.94 -12.61 13.15
N ASP A 14 -0.85 -11.47 12.47
CA ASP A 14 0.01 -10.36 12.85
C ASP A 14 -0.72 -9.04 12.61
N HIS A 15 -0.73 -8.15 13.61
CA HIS A 15 -1.42 -6.85 13.52
C HIS A 15 -0.81 -5.90 12.49
N SER A 16 0.44 -6.14 12.07
CA SER A 16 1.14 -5.38 11.03
C SER A 16 0.78 -5.83 9.61
N VAL A 17 0.04 -6.94 9.46
CA VAL A 17 -0.35 -7.51 8.17
C VAL A 17 -1.86 -7.70 8.09
N ALA A 18 -2.43 -7.41 6.93
CA ALA A 18 -3.82 -7.73 6.65
C ALA A 18 -3.97 -8.17 5.19
N ALA A 19 -4.91 -9.07 4.95
CA ALA A 19 -5.20 -9.59 3.62
C ALA A 19 -6.69 -9.53 3.31
N TRP A 20 -7.04 -9.38 2.03
CA TRP A 20 -8.43 -9.35 1.54
C TRP A 20 -8.58 -10.11 0.23
N GLY A 21 -9.71 -10.80 0.08
CA GLY A 21 -10.05 -11.50 -1.16
C GLY A 21 -9.23 -12.76 -1.44
N ASP A 22 -9.42 -13.29 -2.65
CA ASP A 22 -8.72 -14.43 -3.24
C ASP A 22 -8.69 -14.23 -4.77
N PRO A 23 -7.52 -14.02 -5.42
CA PRO A 23 -6.18 -13.97 -4.81
C PRO A 23 -6.02 -12.81 -3.82
N ALA A 24 -5.13 -12.93 -2.83
CA ALA A 24 -5.09 -11.95 -1.74
C ALA A 24 -4.49 -10.60 -2.17
N ILE A 25 -5.20 -9.50 -1.86
CA ILE A 25 -4.59 -8.17 -1.70
C ILE A 25 -3.98 -8.15 -0.30
N ILE A 26 -2.72 -7.76 -0.16
CA ILE A 26 -1.99 -7.77 1.12
C ILE A 26 -1.53 -6.36 1.44
N ALA A 27 -1.75 -5.91 2.67
CA ALA A 27 -1.14 -4.69 3.20
C ALA A 27 -0.22 -5.02 4.37
N ARG A 28 0.95 -4.38 4.40
CA ARG A 28 1.96 -4.51 5.44
C ARG A 28 2.32 -3.13 5.96
N CYS A 29 2.31 -2.94 7.27
CA CYS A 29 2.73 -1.70 7.92
C CYS A 29 3.98 -1.97 8.76
N GLY A 30 4.85 -0.96 8.90
CA GLY A 30 6.09 -1.10 9.69
C GLY A 30 7.35 -1.26 8.84
N LEU A 31 7.27 -1.03 7.52
CA LEU A 31 8.46 -0.99 6.67
C LEU A 31 9.25 0.30 6.92
N ASP A 32 10.57 0.26 6.73
CA ASP A 32 11.39 1.47 6.75
C ASP A 32 10.88 2.50 5.72
N PRO A 33 10.92 3.81 6.04
CA PRO A 33 10.56 4.86 5.09
C PRO A 33 11.39 4.77 3.82
N LEU A 34 10.74 4.87 2.66
CA LEU A 34 11.44 4.85 1.38
C LEU A 34 12.43 6.02 1.24
N SER A 35 13.64 5.70 0.79
CA SER A 35 14.59 6.67 0.25
C SER A 35 14.10 7.23 -1.09
N PRO A 36 14.61 8.40 -1.53
CA PRO A 36 14.33 8.93 -2.87
C PRO A 36 14.58 7.88 -3.96
N THR A 37 13.67 7.81 -4.92
CA THR A 37 13.70 6.84 -6.03
C THR A 37 13.26 7.51 -7.34
N THR A 38 13.54 6.85 -8.46
CA THR A 38 13.05 7.22 -9.80
C THR A 38 11.84 6.39 -10.24
N ASP A 39 11.37 5.49 -9.39
CA ASP A 39 10.16 4.70 -9.63
C ASP A 39 8.92 5.60 -9.72
N ASP A 40 7.87 5.10 -10.37
CA ASP A 40 6.62 5.83 -10.53
C ASP A 40 6.03 6.24 -9.18
N CYS A 41 5.68 7.51 -9.04
CA CYS A 41 5.12 8.08 -7.82
C CYS A 41 3.74 8.68 -8.12
N VAL A 42 2.73 8.31 -7.34
CA VAL A 42 1.35 8.80 -7.51
C VAL A 42 0.79 9.30 -6.19
N THR A 43 0.03 10.39 -6.24
CA THR A 43 -0.72 10.89 -5.10
C THR A 43 -2.16 10.38 -5.16
N VAL A 44 -2.60 9.67 -4.12
CA VAL A 44 -3.99 9.21 -3.95
C VAL A 44 -4.50 9.72 -2.61
N ASP A 45 -5.60 10.48 -2.64
CA ASP A 45 -6.23 11.11 -1.47
C ASP A 45 -5.28 11.95 -0.58
N GLY A 46 -4.23 12.52 -1.18
CA GLY A 46 -3.20 13.31 -0.49
C GLY A 46 -2.12 12.46 0.19
N ILE A 47 -2.06 11.16 -0.08
CA ILE A 47 -0.95 10.29 0.30
C ILE A 47 -0.15 9.96 -0.96
N ASP A 48 1.16 10.11 -0.87
CA ASP A 48 2.07 9.77 -1.96
C ASP A 48 2.45 8.30 -1.87
N TRP A 49 2.53 7.64 -3.02
CA TRP A 49 2.83 6.22 -3.14
C TRP A 49 3.82 5.98 -4.27
N VAL A 50 4.90 5.28 -3.97
CA VAL A 50 5.79 4.71 -4.99
C VAL A 50 5.21 3.38 -5.47
N VAL A 51 5.00 3.24 -6.77
CA VAL A 51 4.40 2.07 -7.41
C VAL A 51 5.49 1.29 -8.13
N ARG A 52 5.51 -0.03 -7.92
CA ARG A 52 6.47 -0.94 -8.57
C ARG A 52 5.74 -2.14 -9.18
N PRO A 53 6.08 -2.54 -10.43
CA PRO A 53 5.52 -3.75 -11.02
C PRO A 53 6.02 -4.99 -10.29
N LEU A 54 5.17 -6.01 -10.19
CA LEU A 54 5.50 -7.36 -9.72
C LEU A 54 5.22 -8.37 -10.84
N SER A 55 5.66 -9.62 -10.68
CA SER A 55 5.42 -10.67 -11.68
C SER A 55 3.93 -10.99 -11.90
N ASP A 56 3.10 -10.80 -10.89
CA ASP A 56 1.68 -11.16 -10.87
C ASP A 56 0.76 -9.97 -10.50
N GLY A 57 1.30 -8.74 -10.51
CA GLY A 57 0.56 -7.56 -10.08
C GLY A 57 1.43 -6.33 -9.88
N SER A 58 1.15 -5.56 -8.84
CA SER A 58 1.92 -4.36 -8.50
C SER A 58 1.96 -4.13 -6.99
N ALA A 59 3.03 -3.51 -6.52
CA ALA A 59 3.17 -3.00 -5.17
C ALA A 59 2.99 -1.48 -5.18
N ALA A 60 2.42 -0.94 -4.12
CA ALA A 60 2.42 0.49 -3.83
C ALA A 60 2.88 0.70 -2.39
N THR A 61 3.92 1.51 -2.19
CA THR A 61 4.46 1.82 -0.85
C THR A 61 4.32 3.30 -0.57
N THR A 62 3.80 3.66 0.61
CA THR A 62 3.67 5.07 1.01
C THR A 62 5.02 5.77 0.96
N TYR A 63 5.07 6.92 0.29
CA TYR A 63 6.19 7.83 0.28
C TYR A 63 5.85 9.01 1.20
N GLY A 64 6.82 9.45 2.01
CA GLY A 64 6.58 10.52 2.98
C GLY A 64 6.01 10.09 4.33
N ARG A 65 5.91 8.79 4.63
CA ARG A 65 5.38 8.26 5.91
C ARG A 65 6.41 7.43 6.67
N ASP A 66 6.36 7.48 8.01
CA ASP A 66 7.17 6.66 8.92
C ASP A 66 6.31 6.08 10.08
N PRO A 67 6.11 4.75 10.16
CA PRO A 67 6.59 3.74 9.22
C PRO A 67 5.92 3.83 7.83
N ALA A 68 6.47 3.12 6.85
CA ALA A 68 5.81 2.96 5.55
C ALA A 68 4.77 1.81 5.57
N ILE A 69 3.74 1.97 4.75
CA ILE A 69 2.77 0.93 4.39
C ILE A 69 3.09 0.46 2.98
N GLU A 70 3.10 -0.85 2.74
CA GLU A 70 3.12 -1.43 1.39
C GLU A 70 1.84 -2.22 1.13
N VAL A 71 1.23 -1.99 -0.03
CA VAL A 71 0.07 -2.72 -0.55
C VAL A 71 0.52 -3.53 -1.76
N LEU A 72 0.38 -4.84 -1.68
CA LEU A 72 0.60 -5.79 -2.77
C LEU A 72 -0.75 -6.19 -3.36
N ALA A 73 -0.92 -5.98 -4.65
CA ALA A 73 -2.18 -6.25 -5.34
C ALA A 73 -1.97 -7.14 -6.56
N PRO A 74 -2.64 -8.30 -6.64
CA PRO A 74 -2.71 -9.11 -7.85
C PRO A 74 -3.29 -8.31 -9.03
N GLY A 75 -2.75 -8.53 -10.23
CA GLY A 75 -3.16 -7.81 -11.44
C GLY A 75 -4.62 -8.05 -11.85
N THR A 76 -5.24 -9.12 -11.34
CA THR A 76 -6.68 -9.40 -11.53
C THR A 76 -7.59 -8.32 -10.93
N TYR A 77 -7.08 -7.51 -10.00
CA TYR A 77 -7.81 -6.36 -9.43
C TYR A 77 -7.54 -5.04 -10.15
N GLY A 78 -6.76 -5.05 -11.23
CA GLY A 78 -6.37 -3.86 -11.98
C GLY A 78 -5.21 -3.11 -11.34
N ALA A 79 -5.09 -1.82 -11.69
CA ALA A 79 -3.99 -0.98 -11.21
C ALA A 79 -4.09 -0.73 -9.70
N VAL A 80 -3.01 -0.98 -8.96
CA VAL A 80 -2.98 -0.83 -7.50
C VAL A 80 -3.43 0.56 -6.99
N PRO A 81 -3.20 1.70 -7.68
CA PRO A 81 -3.69 3.00 -7.22
C PRO A 81 -5.20 3.09 -6.99
N LEU A 82 -5.99 2.28 -7.70
CA LEU A 82 -7.45 2.22 -7.54
C LEU A 82 -7.88 1.55 -6.22
N LEU A 83 -6.99 0.82 -5.56
CA LEU A 83 -7.24 0.15 -4.28
C LEU A 83 -6.78 0.99 -3.08
N LEU A 84 -5.94 2.01 -3.32
CA LEU A 84 -5.31 2.82 -2.28
C LEU A 84 -6.24 3.69 -1.42
N PRO A 85 -7.42 4.15 -1.90
CA PRO A 85 -8.35 4.89 -1.05
C PRO A 85 -8.77 4.14 0.22
N ALA A 86 -8.77 2.80 0.19
CA ALA A 86 -9.06 1.98 1.36
C ALA A 86 -8.03 2.12 2.49
N PHE A 87 -6.82 2.61 2.18
CA PHE A 87 -5.70 2.77 3.12
C PHE A 87 -5.46 4.23 3.52
N THR A 88 -6.18 5.18 2.94
CA THR A 88 -6.01 6.63 3.19
C THR A 88 -6.07 6.98 4.67
N SER A 89 -7.08 6.47 5.41
CA SER A 89 -7.24 6.81 6.82
C SER A 89 -6.07 6.34 7.68
N VAL A 90 -5.54 5.13 7.43
CA VAL A 90 -4.40 4.62 8.19
C VAL A 90 -3.11 5.34 7.79
N ALA A 91 -2.87 5.57 6.49
CA ALA A 91 -1.69 6.29 6.03
C ALA A 91 -1.64 7.74 6.55
N LYS A 92 -2.77 8.44 6.63
CA LYS A 92 -2.85 9.80 7.22
C LYS A 92 -2.57 9.84 8.72
N SER A 93 -2.73 8.72 9.42
CA SER A 93 -2.44 8.65 10.86
C SER A 93 -0.94 8.51 11.15
N LEU A 94 -0.13 8.18 10.15
CA LEU A 94 1.30 7.97 10.31
C LEU A 94 2.07 9.30 10.20
N PRO A 95 3.14 9.48 11.02
CA PRO A 95 4.05 10.61 10.94
C PRO A 95 4.53 10.90 9.51
N GLU A 96 4.66 12.19 9.19
CA GLU A 96 5.19 12.66 7.92
C GLU A 96 6.70 12.84 7.99
N THR A 97 7.40 12.46 6.91
CA THR A 97 8.85 12.66 6.77
C THR A 97 9.20 13.89 5.93
N GLY A 98 8.19 14.58 5.39
CA GLY A 98 8.36 15.73 4.48
C GLY A 98 8.77 15.37 3.05
N ARG A 99 8.84 14.07 2.71
CA ARG A 99 9.03 13.61 1.33
C ARG A 99 7.71 13.57 0.59
N HIS A 100 7.74 13.97 -0.67
CA HIS A 100 6.58 13.99 -1.55
C HIS A 100 6.96 13.57 -2.97
N CYS A 101 5.98 13.07 -3.73
CA CYS A 101 6.17 12.91 -5.18
C CYS A 101 6.61 14.26 -5.79
N SER A 102 7.55 14.21 -6.75
CA SER A 102 8.10 15.39 -7.44
C SER A 102 7.50 15.59 -8.82
#